data_AF-A0A180GL31-F1
#
_entry.id   AF-A0A180GL31-F1
#
_cell.length_a   1.000
_cell.length_b   1.000
_cell.length_c   1.000
_cell.angle_alpha   90.00
_cell.angle_beta   90.00
_cell.angle_gamma   90.00
#
_symmetry.space_group_name_H-M   'P 1'
#
loop_
_entity.id
_entity.type
_entity.pdbx_description
1 polymer ?
#
loop_
_entity_poly.entity_id
_entity_poly.type
_entity_poly.pdbx_seq_one_letter_code
_entity_poly.pdbx_strand_id
1 'polypeptide(L)'
;MALVRSQSEKRLTAFSRIHQAIQEDDLWTVAWYMRSFLLMPHVLSNLEEKILLAKYDFRVKLFEEKLDLLKEMARGHAREDFEDWLQNGKVFGQIEQQSHAKHQQEVGKLLVAISTYGRSVAYLYEIINMKVALPESPIEKDTYKLQAMGRSPGSGNLQKSATSFNGWVLIRREEAGAGDYQGGEWTII
;
A
#
# COMPACT_ATOMS: atom_id res chain seq x y z
N MET A 1 33.71 1.48 -8.98
CA MET A 1 32.89 2.65 -9.36
C MET A 1 31.60 2.29 -10.12
N ALA A 2 31.59 1.33 -11.05
CA ALA A 2 30.37 0.94 -11.80
C ALA A 2 29.26 0.32 -10.93
N LEU A 3 29.61 -0.49 -9.92
CA LEU A 3 28.65 -1.15 -9.02
C LEU A 3 27.85 -0.16 -8.17
N VAL A 4 28.53 0.88 -7.64
CA VAL A 4 27.91 1.94 -6.82
C VAL A 4 26.95 2.77 -7.66
N ARG A 5 27.34 3.16 -8.89
CA ARG A 5 26.43 3.85 -9.83
C ARG A 5 25.19 3.02 -10.18
N SER A 6 25.38 1.73 -10.47
CA SER A 6 24.28 0.83 -10.79
C SER A 6 23.28 0.65 -9.63
N GLN A 7 23.78 0.61 -8.38
CA GLN A 7 22.92 0.54 -7.19
C GLN A 7 22.16 1.86 -6.97
N SER A 8 22.81 3.01 -7.15
CA SER A 8 22.16 4.32 -7.05
C SER A 8 21.05 4.52 -8.10
N GLU A 9 21.27 4.10 -9.36
CA GLU A 9 20.28 4.18 -10.44
C GLU A 9 19.05 3.29 -10.18
N LYS A 10 19.27 2.07 -9.67
CA LYS A 10 18.19 1.15 -9.28
C LYS A 10 17.35 1.72 -8.14
N ARG A 11 18.00 2.36 -7.16
CA ARG A 11 17.34 2.99 -6.01
C ARG A 11 16.51 4.21 -6.42
N LEU A 12 17.03 5.08 -7.29
CA LEU A 12 16.27 6.21 -7.85
C LEU A 12 15.06 5.74 -8.66
N THR A 13 15.24 4.68 -9.46
CA THR A 13 14.14 4.08 -10.24
C THR A 13 13.07 3.50 -9.34
N ALA A 14 13.46 2.77 -8.28
CA ALA A 14 12.51 2.23 -7.31
C ALA A 14 11.75 3.34 -6.57
N PHE A 15 12.44 4.40 -6.13
CA PHE A 15 11.81 5.55 -5.49
C PHE A 15 10.81 6.25 -6.42
N SER A 16 11.19 6.52 -7.67
CA SER A 16 10.31 7.14 -8.67
C SER A 16 9.05 6.30 -8.91
N ARG A 17 9.18 4.96 -8.95
CA ARG A 17 8.06 4.04 -9.14
C ARG A 17 7.15 3.96 -7.92
N ILE A 18 7.70 3.98 -6.69
CA ILE A 18 6.92 4.13 -5.46
C ILE A 18 6.13 5.44 -5.53
N HIS A 19 6.81 6.54 -5.85
CA HIS A 19 6.20 7.86 -5.91
C HIS A 19 5.06 7.94 -6.92
N GLN A 20 5.22 7.34 -8.10
CA GLN A 20 4.18 7.26 -9.13
C GLN A 20 3.02 6.35 -8.69
N ALA A 21 3.29 5.16 -8.17
CA ALA A 21 2.24 4.25 -7.70
C ALA A 21 1.41 4.85 -6.56
N ILE A 22 2.04 5.65 -5.68
CA ILE A 22 1.32 6.43 -4.67
C ILE A 22 0.43 7.49 -5.30
N GLN A 23 0.80 8.10 -6.44
CA GLN A 23 -0.07 9.07 -7.13
C GLN A 23 -1.25 8.41 -7.84
N GLU A 24 -1.04 7.19 -8.34
CA GLU A 24 -2.03 6.42 -9.07
C GLU A 24 -2.95 5.59 -8.17
N ASP A 25 -2.79 5.69 -6.84
CA ASP A 25 -3.50 4.86 -5.84
C ASP A 25 -3.29 3.34 -6.04
N ASP A 26 -2.21 2.94 -6.73
CA ASP A 26 -1.85 1.53 -6.94
C ASP A 26 -1.05 1.00 -5.75
N LEU A 27 -1.76 0.74 -4.65
CA LEU A 27 -1.20 0.31 -3.38
C LEU A 27 -0.44 -1.02 -3.46
N TRP A 28 -0.82 -1.92 -4.36
CA TRP A 28 -0.10 -3.18 -4.56
C TRP A 28 1.27 -2.95 -5.19
N THR A 29 1.34 -2.04 -6.16
CA THR A 29 2.60 -1.64 -6.77
C THR A 29 3.47 -0.84 -5.79
N VAL A 30 2.88 -0.02 -4.91
CA VAL A 30 3.60 0.64 -3.80
C VAL A 30 4.26 -0.41 -2.89
N ALA A 31 3.49 -1.36 -2.36
CA ALA A 31 4.01 -2.41 -1.48
C ALA A 31 5.13 -3.24 -2.14
N TRP A 32 4.97 -3.56 -3.43
CA TRP A 32 5.95 -4.31 -4.20
C TRP A 32 7.29 -3.55 -4.36
N TYR A 33 7.23 -2.28 -4.74
CA TYR A 33 8.44 -1.47 -4.89
C TYR A 33 9.04 -1.07 -3.55
N MET A 34 8.23 -0.90 -2.51
CA MET A 34 8.72 -0.71 -1.15
C MET A 34 9.64 -1.86 -0.77
N ARG A 35 9.18 -3.13 -0.83
CA ARG A 35 10.04 -4.29 -0.55
C ARG A 35 11.38 -4.23 -1.31
N SER A 36 11.34 -3.88 -2.58
CA SER A 36 12.54 -3.77 -3.42
C SER A 36 13.48 -2.64 -2.96
N PHE A 37 12.91 -1.50 -2.55
CA PHE A 37 13.63 -0.36 -1.99
C PHE A 37 14.26 -0.71 -0.62
N LEU A 38 13.60 -1.54 0.18
CA LEU A 38 14.08 -2.00 1.50
C LEU A 38 15.28 -2.95 1.43
N LEU A 39 15.37 -3.75 0.38
CA LEU A 39 16.49 -4.66 0.17
C LEU A 39 17.78 -3.94 -0.27
N MET A 40 17.72 -2.61 -0.47
CA MET A 40 18.88 -1.79 -0.84
C MET A 40 19.29 -0.89 0.34
N PRO A 41 20.60 -0.75 0.62
CA PRO A 41 21.10 0.34 1.47
C PRO A 41 20.61 1.68 0.95
N HIS A 42 19.73 2.37 1.68
CA HIS A 42 19.14 3.62 1.22
C HIS A 42 19.08 4.66 2.34
N VAL A 43 19.62 5.85 2.10
CA VAL A 43 19.30 7.02 2.93
C VAL A 43 18.41 7.90 2.08
N LEU A 44 17.24 8.30 2.60
CA LEU A 44 16.45 9.33 1.94
C LEU A 44 17.27 10.61 1.91
N SER A 45 17.40 11.22 0.73
CA SER A 45 17.92 12.59 0.69
C SER A 45 16.90 13.55 1.30
N ASN A 46 17.37 14.68 1.81
CA ASN A 46 16.51 15.73 2.37
C ASN A 46 15.38 16.14 1.39
N LEU A 47 15.65 16.10 0.08
CA LEU A 47 14.65 16.41 -0.94
C LEU A 47 13.57 15.32 -1.03
N GLU A 48 13.96 14.05 -1.04
CA GLU A 48 13.03 12.92 -1.11
C GLU A 48 12.18 12.83 0.15
N GLU A 49 12.79 13.02 1.32
CA GLU A 49 12.09 13.09 2.60
C GLU A 49 11.05 14.22 2.59
N LYS A 50 11.43 15.42 2.15
CA LYS A 50 10.50 16.56 2.03
C LYS A 50 9.34 16.27 1.06
N ILE A 51 9.62 15.61 -0.08
CA ILE A 51 8.58 15.22 -1.05
C ILE A 51 7.62 14.20 -0.43
N LEU A 52 8.14 13.19 0.26
CA LEU A 52 7.32 12.16 0.90
C LEU A 52 6.49 12.73 2.05
N LEU A 53 7.04 13.62 2.88
CA LEU A 53 6.31 14.29 3.96
C LEU A 53 5.16 15.14 3.42
N ALA A 54 5.39 15.94 2.38
CA ALA A 54 4.32 16.73 1.78
C ALA A 54 3.18 15.85 1.22
N LYS A 55 3.52 14.66 0.69
CA LYS A 55 2.53 13.68 0.25
C LYS A 55 1.81 13.01 1.41
N TYR A 56 2.54 12.70 2.49
CA TYR A 56 1.97 12.15 3.70
C TYR A 56 0.90 13.09 4.25
N ASP A 57 1.23 14.37 4.42
CA ASP A 57 0.29 15.38 4.91
C ASP A 57 -0.94 15.51 4.01
N PHE A 58 -0.74 15.53 2.69
CA PHE A 58 -1.84 15.57 1.72
C PHE A 58 -2.75 14.34 1.82
N ARG A 59 -2.18 13.14 1.97
CA ARG A 59 -2.94 11.89 2.09
C ARG A 59 -3.65 11.75 3.42
N VAL A 60 -3.05 12.23 4.51
CA VAL A 60 -3.70 12.32 5.83
C VAL A 60 -4.93 13.21 5.73
N LYS A 61 -4.80 14.38 5.11
CA LYS A 61 -5.95 15.28 4.91
C LYS A 61 -7.08 14.61 4.12
N LEU A 62 -6.77 13.94 3.01
CA LEU A 62 -7.77 13.20 2.24
C LEU A 62 -8.42 12.08 3.06
N PHE A 63 -7.65 11.36 3.88
CA PHE A 63 -8.16 10.31 4.74
C PHE A 63 -9.13 10.86 5.79
N GLU A 64 -8.74 11.94 6.47
CA GLU A 64 -9.57 12.64 7.46
C GLU A 64 -10.86 13.20 6.85
N GLU A 65 -10.78 13.85 5.68
CA GLU A 65 -11.95 14.36 4.95
C GLU A 65 -12.97 13.25 4.64
N LYS A 66 -12.50 12.03 4.30
CA LYS A 66 -13.40 10.89 4.07
C LYS A 66 -13.98 10.31 5.35
N LEU A 67 -13.22 10.30 6.44
CA LEU A 67 -13.74 9.92 7.75
C LEU A 67 -14.82 10.89 8.23
N ASP A 68 -14.62 12.18 8.06
CA ASP A 68 -15.60 13.19 8.47
C ASP A 68 -16.87 13.12 7.62
N LEU A 69 -16.74 12.92 6.31
CA LEU A 69 -17.90 12.67 5.45
C LEU A 69 -18.68 11.43 5.90
N LEU A 70 -18.00 10.37 6.33
CA LEU A 70 -18.66 9.16 6.82
C LEU A 70 -19.47 9.44 8.09
N LYS A 71 -18.90 10.22 9.02
CA LYS A 71 -19.60 10.63 10.25
C LYS A 71 -20.84 11.45 9.94
N GLU A 72 -20.74 12.43 9.04
CA GLU A 72 -21.87 13.28 8.67
C GLU A 72 -22.98 12.50 7.96
N MET A 73 -22.63 11.59 7.04
CA MET A 73 -23.62 10.70 6.41
C MET A 73 -24.30 9.79 7.42
N ALA A 74 -23.54 9.15 8.31
CA ALA A 74 -24.11 8.28 9.34
C ALA A 74 -25.06 9.04 10.26
N ARG A 75 -24.71 10.28 10.64
CA ARG A 75 -25.57 11.17 11.42
C ARG A 75 -26.83 11.57 10.66
N GLY A 76 -26.69 11.90 9.37
CA GLY A 76 -27.81 12.23 8.48
C GLY A 76 -28.80 11.08 8.38
N HIS A 77 -28.32 9.87 8.08
CA HIS A 77 -29.17 8.68 8.00
C HIS A 77 -29.86 8.37 9.32
N ALA A 78 -29.15 8.42 10.45
CA ALA A 78 -29.75 8.21 11.75
C ALA A 78 -30.86 9.24 12.03
N ARG A 79 -30.65 10.50 11.67
CA ARG A 79 -31.66 11.55 11.81
C ARG A 79 -32.90 11.27 10.95
N GLU A 80 -32.71 10.88 9.70
CA GLU A 80 -33.82 10.51 8.80
C GLU A 80 -34.61 9.33 9.37
N ASP A 81 -33.93 8.30 9.88
CA ASP A 81 -34.57 7.14 10.50
C ASP A 81 -35.41 7.55 11.73
N PHE A 82 -34.90 8.47 12.55
CA PHE A 82 -35.64 9.04 13.67
C PHE A 82 -36.86 9.86 13.23
N GLU A 83 -36.73 10.70 12.20
CA GLU A 83 -37.85 11.48 11.66
C GLU A 83 -38.92 10.56 11.07
N ASP A 84 -38.51 9.52 10.34
CA ASP A 84 -39.42 8.52 9.78
C ASP A 84 -40.19 7.73 10.83
N TRP A 85 -39.53 7.39 11.94
CA TRP A 85 -40.18 6.72 13.04
C TRP A 85 -41.11 7.64 13.82
N LEU A 86 -40.59 8.77 14.33
CA LEU A 86 -41.28 9.61 15.29
C LEU A 86 -42.29 10.56 14.66
N GLN A 87 -41.99 11.08 13.47
CA GLN A 87 -42.83 12.09 12.81
C GLN A 87 -43.76 11.46 11.77
N ASN A 88 -43.24 10.49 11.00
CA ASN A 88 -44.01 9.86 9.92
C ASN A 88 -44.70 8.56 10.34
N GLY A 89 -44.45 8.07 11.56
CA GLY A 89 -45.10 6.89 12.12
C GLY A 89 -44.78 5.59 11.36
N LYS A 90 -43.66 5.54 10.62
CA LYS A 90 -43.25 4.32 9.92
C LYS A 90 -42.88 3.23 10.92
N VAL A 91 -43.20 1.98 10.56
CA VAL A 91 -42.84 0.81 11.37
C VAL A 91 -41.37 0.46 11.22
N PHE A 92 -40.75 -0.07 12.28
CA PHE A 92 -39.32 -0.40 12.32
C PHE A 92 -38.82 -1.23 11.13
N GLY A 93 -39.55 -2.26 10.70
CA GLY A 93 -39.12 -3.11 9.58
C GLY A 93 -38.98 -2.35 8.26
N GLN A 94 -39.80 -1.30 8.03
CA GLN A 94 -39.67 -0.46 6.83
C GLN A 94 -38.46 0.47 6.92
N ILE A 95 -38.21 1.02 8.10
CA ILE A 95 -37.07 1.92 8.36
C ILE A 95 -35.76 1.13 8.24
N GLU A 96 -35.67 -0.05 8.86
CA GLU A 96 -34.50 -0.92 8.80
C GLU A 96 -34.12 -1.26 7.34
N GLN A 97 -35.09 -1.68 6.53
CA GLN A 97 -34.84 -2.04 5.14
C GLN A 97 -34.36 -0.83 4.31
N GLN A 98 -34.96 0.35 4.51
CA GLN A 98 -34.59 1.58 3.81
C GLN A 98 -33.22 2.10 4.26
N SER A 99 -32.97 2.11 5.56
CA SER A 99 -31.71 2.54 6.17
C SER A 99 -30.56 1.65 5.72
N HIS A 100 -30.73 0.32 5.75
CA HIS A 100 -29.70 -0.62 5.30
C HIS A 100 -29.36 -0.44 3.82
N ALA A 101 -30.35 -0.28 2.95
CA ALA A 101 -30.14 -0.06 1.52
C ALA A 101 -29.36 1.24 1.23
N LYS A 102 -29.76 2.35 1.87
CA LYS A 102 -29.05 3.64 1.76
C LYS A 102 -27.61 3.54 2.27
N HIS A 103 -27.45 2.98 3.46
CA HIS A 103 -26.15 2.85 4.11
C HIS A 103 -25.20 2.02 3.24
N GLN A 104 -25.63 0.86 2.73
CA GLN A 104 -24.76 -0.05 1.98
C GLN A 104 -24.21 0.57 0.68
N GLN A 105 -25.02 1.31 -0.08
CA GLN A 105 -24.60 1.84 -1.38
C GLN A 105 -23.66 3.05 -1.25
N GLU A 106 -23.95 3.96 -0.32
CA GLU A 106 -23.19 5.21 -0.18
C GLU A 106 -21.97 5.06 0.71
N VAL A 107 -22.10 4.35 1.83
CA VAL A 107 -20.99 4.09 2.76
C VAL A 107 -19.99 3.12 2.16
N GLY A 108 -20.43 2.14 1.36
CA GLY A 108 -19.54 1.16 0.74
C GLY A 108 -18.42 1.81 -0.09
N LYS A 109 -18.77 2.78 -0.94
CA LYS A 109 -17.77 3.53 -1.73
C LYS A 109 -16.82 4.34 -0.86
N LEU A 110 -17.36 4.94 0.21
CA LEU A 110 -16.57 5.76 1.12
C LEU A 110 -15.58 4.93 1.93
N LEU A 111 -15.98 3.74 2.39
CA LEU A 111 -15.11 2.78 3.07
C LEU A 111 -13.95 2.32 2.19
N VAL A 112 -14.19 2.11 0.89
CA VAL A 112 -13.10 1.82 -0.06
C VAL A 112 -12.10 2.97 -0.11
N ALA A 113 -12.57 4.21 -0.25
CA ALA A 113 -11.70 5.39 -0.28
C ALA A 113 -10.92 5.58 1.04
N ILE A 114 -11.58 5.41 2.19
CA ILE A 114 -10.96 5.43 3.53
C ILE A 114 -9.86 4.36 3.62
N SER A 115 -10.15 3.14 3.17
CA SER A 115 -9.16 2.06 3.19
C SER A 115 -7.96 2.37 2.29
N THR A 116 -8.22 2.89 1.09
CA THR A 116 -7.17 3.25 0.13
C THR A 116 -6.25 4.35 0.69
N TYR A 117 -6.83 5.45 1.17
CA TYR A 117 -6.04 6.56 1.70
C TYR A 117 -5.34 6.19 3.00
N GLY A 118 -6.00 5.46 3.91
CA GLY A 118 -5.39 4.98 5.15
C GLY A 118 -4.17 4.10 4.89
N ARG A 119 -4.25 3.18 3.93
CA ARG A 119 -3.10 2.36 3.52
C ARG A 119 -2.01 3.18 2.85
N SER A 120 -2.36 4.16 2.01
CA SER A 120 -1.37 5.07 1.41
C SER A 120 -0.61 5.88 2.47
N VAL A 121 -1.31 6.36 3.51
CA VAL A 121 -0.73 7.07 4.65
C VAL A 121 0.24 6.16 5.40
N ALA A 122 -0.18 4.92 5.68
CA ALA A 122 0.66 3.92 6.35
C ALA A 122 1.93 3.61 5.55
N TYR A 123 1.83 3.38 4.24
CA TYR A 123 3.01 3.15 3.41
C TYR A 123 3.98 4.33 3.40
N LEU A 124 3.45 5.56 3.27
CA LEU A 124 4.28 6.77 3.33
C LEU A 124 4.99 6.89 4.69
N TYR A 125 4.28 6.64 5.78
CA TYR A 125 4.84 6.64 7.13
C TYR A 125 6.00 5.64 7.27
N GLU A 126 5.79 4.41 6.82
CA GLU A 126 6.83 3.36 6.87
C GLU A 126 8.05 3.73 6.03
N ILE A 127 7.87 4.26 4.81
CA ILE A 127 9.01 4.68 3.95
C ILE A 127 9.81 5.80 4.62
N ILE A 128 9.13 6.80 5.19
CA ILE A 128 9.78 7.97 5.80
C ILE A 128 10.56 7.57 7.06
N ASN A 129 9.97 6.72 7.90
CA ASN A 129 10.54 6.36 9.20
C ASN A 129 11.45 5.13 9.16
N MET A 130 11.66 4.55 7.97
CA MET A 130 12.42 3.32 7.85
C MET A 130 13.87 3.50 8.29
N LYS A 131 14.31 2.66 9.22
CA LYS A 131 15.72 2.53 9.57
C LYS A 131 16.35 1.47 8.66
N VAL A 132 17.42 1.82 7.96
CA VAL A 132 18.19 0.86 7.16
C VAL A 132 18.78 -0.20 8.08
N ALA A 133 18.28 -1.42 8.02
CA ALA A 133 19.02 -2.58 8.51
C ALA A 133 20.00 -2.96 7.40
N LEU A 134 21.24 -2.47 7.48
CA LEU A 134 22.31 -3.03 6.66
C LEU A 134 22.47 -4.50 7.09
N PRO A 135 22.42 -5.48 6.17
CA PRO A 135 22.79 -6.84 6.54
C PRO A 135 24.24 -6.81 7.06
N GLU A 136 24.44 -7.28 8.28
CA GLU A 136 25.77 -7.47 8.84
C GLU A 136 26.48 -8.54 7.99
N SER A 137 27.41 -8.11 7.13
CA SER A 137 28.29 -8.98 6.33
C SER A 137 27.57 -9.84 5.26
N PRO A 138 28.28 -10.37 4.24
CA PRO A 138 27.66 -11.27 3.27
C PRO A 138 27.30 -12.58 3.99
N ILE A 139 26.01 -12.86 4.09
CA ILE A 139 25.50 -14.15 4.59
C ILE A 139 25.86 -15.20 3.53
N GLU A 140 27.03 -15.82 3.69
CA GLU A 140 27.57 -16.84 2.79
C GLU A 140 27.10 -18.27 3.16
N LYS A 141 26.07 -18.42 3.99
CA LYS A 141 25.53 -19.74 4.35
C LYS A 141 24.01 -19.80 4.21
N ASP A 142 23.57 -20.72 3.36
CA ASP A 142 22.20 -21.21 3.18
C ASP A 142 21.17 -20.17 2.69
N THR A 143 21.42 -19.56 1.52
CA THR A 143 20.41 -18.74 0.82
C THR A 143 19.75 -19.51 -0.32
N TYR A 144 18.44 -19.36 -0.43
CA TYR A 144 17.65 -19.95 -1.52
C TYR A 144 17.32 -18.87 -2.54
N LYS A 145 17.32 -19.22 -3.82
CA LYS A 145 16.66 -18.41 -4.86
C LYS A 145 15.21 -18.87 -4.95
N LEU A 146 14.31 -17.97 -4.65
CA LEU A 146 12.87 -18.14 -4.81
C LEU A 146 12.38 -17.40 -6.04
N GLN A 147 11.43 -17.94 -6.80
CA GLN A 147 10.76 -17.18 -7.83
C GLN A 147 10.14 -15.88 -7.24
N ALA A 148 10.27 -14.74 -7.90
CA ALA A 148 9.49 -13.56 -7.51
C ALA A 148 8.00 -13.94 -7.56
N MET A 149 7.15 -13.40 -6.66
CA MET A 149 5.71 -13.70 -6.58
C MET A 149 4.89 -13.19 -7.79
N GLY A 150 5.45 -13.28 -9.00
CA GLY A 150 4.89 -12.74 -10.21
C GLY A 150 5.00 -11.22 -10.30
N ARG A 151 4.29 -10.66 -11.27
CA ARG A 151 4.13 -9.22 -11.42
C ARG A 151 3.12 -8.70 -10.39
N SER A 152 3.28 -7.47 -9.90
CA SER A 152 2.24 -6.81 -9.10
C SER A 152 0.89 -6.91 -9.84
N PRO A 153 -0.21 -7.29 -9.18
CA PRO A 153 -1.53 -7.37 -9.81
C PRO A 153 -1.96 -6.08 -10.54
N GLY A 154 -1.46 -4.90 -10.12
CA GLY A 154 -1.71 -3.61 -10.76
C GLY A 154 -0.82 -3.27 -11.96
N SER A 155 0.26 -4.03 -12.20
CA SER A 155 1.28 -3.72 -13.21
C SER A 155 0.86 -3.95 -14.67
N GLY A 156 -0.39 -4.37 -14.92
CA GLY A 156 -0.94 -4.52 -16.26
C GLY A 156 -0.86 -3.24 -17.10
N ASN A 157 -0.93 -2.07 -16.45
CA ASN A 157 -0.92 -0.76 -17.12
C ASN A 157 0.49 -0.15 -17.27
N LEU A 158 1.52 -0.69 -16.59
CA LEU A 158 2.92 -0.25 -16.70
C LEU A 158 3.67 -1.10 -17.75
N GLN A 159 3.03 -1.40 -18.88
CA GLN A 159 3.72 -1.97 -20.03
C GLN A 159 4.49 -0.89 -20.78
N LYS A 160 5.79 -0.75 -20.48
CA LYS A 160 6.90 -0.40 -21.41
C LYS A 160 8.20 -0.02 -20.69
N SER A 161 8.58 -0.69 -19.61
CA SER A 161 9.99 -0.76 -19.21
C SER A 161 10.22 -1.96 -18.30
N ALA A 162 10.09 -3.15 -18.90
CA ALA A 162 10.66 -4.36 -18.35
C ALA A 162 12.19 -4.23 -18.38
N THR A 163 12.76 -3.52 -17.42
CA THR A 163 14.11 -3.87 -16.99
C THR A 163 13.98 -5.26 -16.39
N SER A 164 14.53 -6.23 -17.12
CA SER A 164 14.69 -7.63 -16.74
C SER A 164 15.18 -7.75 -15.29
N PHE A 165 14.25 -7.74 -14.34
CA PHE A 165 14.47 -8.41 -13.08
C PHE A 165 14.33 -9.88 -13.40
N ASN A 166 15.45 -10.59 -13.52
CA ASN A 166 15.44 -12.05 -13.43
C ASN A 166 14.61 -12.38 -12.19
N GLY A 167 13.44 -12.99 -12.41
CA GLY A 167 12.36 -13.15 -11.44
C GLY A 167 12.69 -14.10 -10.31
N TRP A 168 13.80 -13.88 -9.63
CA TRP A 168 14.33 -14.64 -8.52
C TRP A 168 14.70 -13.69 -7.38
N VAL A 169 14.26 -14.01 -6.17
CA VAL A 169 14.51 -13.29 -4.93
C VAL A 169 15.36 -14.19 -4.03
N LEU A 170 16.42 -13.63 -3.47
CA LEU A 170 17.23 -14.28 -2.45
C LEU A 170 16.51 -14.15 -1.11
N ILE A 171 16.33 -15.27 -0.41
CA ILE A 171 15.82 -15.28 0.96
C ILE A 171 16.62 -16.24 1.83
N ARG A 172 16.53 -16.06 3.14
CA ARG A 172 17.14 -16.97 4.12
C ARG A 172 16.34 -18.26 4.26
N ARG A 173 17.01 -19.35 4.62
CA ARG A 173 16.38 -20.65 4.94
C ARG A 173 15.23 -20.53 5.95
N GLU A 174 15.43 -19.72 6.98
CA GLU A 174 14.47 -19.49 8.06
C GLU A 174 13.21 -18.78 7.53
N GLU A 175 13.38 -17.80 6.65
CA GLU A 175 12.29 -17.08 5.96
C GLU A 175 11.54 -18.01 4.99
N ALA A 176 12.22 -18.98 4.38
CA ALA A 176 11.61 -19.99 3.51
C ALA A 176 10.77 -21.01 4.30
N GLY A 177 11.27 -21.42 5.47
CA GLY A 177 10.65 -22.43 6.33
C GLY A 177 9.43 -21.93 7.11
N ALA A 178 9.21 -20.61 7.17
CA ALA A 178 8.07 -20.01 7.85
C ALA A 178 6.72 -20.18 7.12
N GLY A 179 6.73 -20.66 5.86
CA GLY A 179 5.50 -20.94 5.11
C GLY A 179 4.81 -19.73 4.47
N ASP A 180 5.37 -18.53 4.60
CA ASP A 180 4.78 -17.27 4.10
C ASP A 180 5.07 -16.98 2.62
N TYR A 181 5.68 -17.92 1.89
CA TYR A 181 6.04 -17.76 0.50
C TYR A 181 5.14 -18.56 -0.45
N GLN A 182 4.51 -17.87 -1.41
CA GLN A 182 3.55 -18.44 -2.35
C GLN A 182 4.09 -18.68 -3.77
N GLY A 183 5.40 -18.52 -4.02
CA GLY A 183 5.93 -18.75 -5.36
C GLY A 183 6.16 -20.23 -5.66
N GLY A 184 6.12 -20.59 -6.95
CA GLY A 184 6.03 -21.98 -7.39
C GLY A 184 7.36 -22.72 -7.51
N GLU A 185 8.50 -22.02 -7.49
CA GLU A 185 9.82 -22.61 -7.78
C GLU A 185 10.92 -22.06 -6.87
N TRP A 186 11.85 -22.93 -6.49
CA TRP A 186 13.03 -22.56 -5.70
C TRP A 186 14.26 -23.42 -6.02
N THR A 187 15.45 -22.86 -5.81
CA THR A 187 16.72 -23.60 -5.91
C THR A 187 17.73 -23.15 -4.84
N ILE A 188 18.64 -24.04 -4.48
CA ILE A 188 19.74 -23.80 -3.54
C ILE A 188 20.89 -23.17 -4.34
N ILE A 189 21.54 -22.14 -3.77
CA ILE A 189 22.80 -21.60 -4.33
C ILE A 189 23.98 -22.29 -3.67
#